data_AF-A0A0D5ZIG9-F1
#
_entry.id   AF-A0A0D5ZIG9-F1
#
_cell.length_a   1.000
_cell.length_b   1.000
_cell.length_c   1.000
_cell.angle_alpha   90.00
_cell.angle_beta   90.00
_cell.angle_gamma   90.00
#
_symmetry.space_group_name_H-M   'P 1'
#
loop_
_entity.id
_entity.type
_entity.pdbx_description
1 polymer ?
#
loop_
_entity_poly.entity_id
_entity_poly.type
_entity_poly.pdbx_seq_one_letter_code
_entity_poly.pdbx_strand_id
1 'polypeptide(L)'
;METVKCVVLDNKEITGFVNAKTLLEFEDEEELFVIDLDGLNKGAYNLKLYNELSKFFEITVMSFPERTADLVDSIVSGASRVVISSNLPDRVIRDFLTVTEDLVMNYANMSGCRIFSENGGKYYLSNRMVDLPFEKVYLYRGALEKKGYVVLEGFPDFMPTEY
;
A
#
# COMPACT_ATOMS: atom_id res chain seq x y z
N MET A 1 -10.85 -15.95 -6.87
CA MET A 1 -9.84 -15.30 -6.02
C MET A 1 -9.67 -13.90 -6.56
N GLU A 2 -9.81 -12.87 -5.71
CA GLU A 2 -9.58 -11.48 -6.13
C GLU A 2 -8.06 -11.27 -6.21
N THR A 3 -7.60 -10.73 -7.33
CA THR A 3 -6.20 -10.41 -7.60
C THR A 3 -6.08 -8.94 -7.89
N VAL A 4 -4.96 -8.34 -7.50
CA VAL A 4 -4.60 -6.96 -7.83
C VAL A 4 -3.15 -6.95 -8.31
N LYS A 5 -2.91 -6.24 -9.41
CA LYS A 5 -1.59 -6.09 -10.01
C LYS A 5 -0.72 -5.20 -9.15
N CYS A 6 0.51 -5.66 -8.93
CA CYS A 6 1.55 -4.89 -8.30
C CYS A 6 2.40 -4.17 -9.35
N VAL A 7 2.60 -2.87 -9.17
CA VAL A 7 3.42 -2.01 -10.01
C VAL A 7 4.50 -1.37 -9.16
N VAL A 8 5.74 -1.32 -9.67
CA VAL A 8 6.88 -0.76 -8.96
C VAL A 8 7.25 0.59 -9.55
N LEU A 9 7.37 1.60 -8.70
CA LEU A 9 7.95 2.89 -9.05
C LEU A 9 9.38 2.95 -8.52
N ASP A 10 10.30 3.24 -9.41
CA ASP A 10 11.72 3.39 -9.07
C ASP A 10 12.34 4.47 -9.96
N ASN A 11 13.22 5.29 -9.37
CA ASN A 11 13.91 6.39 -10.06
C ASN A 11 12.98 7.29 -10.89
N LYS A 12 11.82 7.66 -10.33
CA LYS A 12 10.80 8.51 -10.97
C LYS A 12 10.13 7.90 -12.22
N GLU A 13 10.18 6.58 -12.38
CA GLU A 13 9.60 5.85 -13.50
C GLU A 13 8.70 4.70 -13.04
N ILE A 14 7.82 4.23 -13.95
CA ILE A 14 7.01 3.02 -13.76
C ILE A 14 7.83 1.85 -14.32
N THR A 15 8.23 0.92 -13.48
CA THR A 15 9.10 -0.19 -13.91
C THR A 15 8.42 -1.04 -14.97
N GLY A 16 9.07 -1.21 -16.13
CA GLY A 16 8.55 -2.03 -17.23
C GLY A 16 7.57 -1.32 -18.16
N PHE A 17 7.20 -0.07 -17.88
CA PHE A 17 6.24 0.69 -18.68
C PHE A 17 6.78 2.09 -19.01
N VAL A 18 6.38 2.61 -20.17
CA VAL A 18 6.80 3.96 -20.58
C VAL A 18 6.05 5.03 -19.79
N ASN A 19 4.78 4.79 -19.47
CA ASN A 19 3.91 5.69 -18.71
C ASN A 19 2.62 4.98 -18.24
N ALA A 20 1.79 5.69 -17.47
CA ALA A 20 0.50 5.19 -16.97
C ALA A 20 -0.47 4.79 -18.09
N LYS A 21 -0.43 5.44 -19.26
CA LYS A 21 -1.29 5.09 -20.39
C LYS A 21 -0.88 3.75 -21.01
N THR A 22 0.42 3.49 -21.14
CA THR A 22 0.87 2.17 -21.60
C THR A 22 0.45 1.07 -20.65
N LEU A 23 0.46 1.31 -19.32
CA LEU A 23 -0.03 0.35 -18.35
C LEU A 23 -1.52 0.01 -18.56
N LEU A 24 -2.37 1.02 -18.80
CA LEU A 24 -3.80 0.84 -19.09
C LEU A 24 -4.09 -0.02 -20.32
N GLU A 25 -3.17 -0.08 -21.29
CA GLU A 25 -3.34 -0.93 -22.48
C GLU A 25 -3.10 -2.42 -22.19
N PHE A 26 -2.47 -2.75 -21.05
CA PHE A 26 -2.14 -4.12 -20.66
C PHE A 26 -2.95 -4.65 -19.48
N GLU A 27 -3.57 -3.77 -18.70
CA GLU A 27 -4.25 -4.13 -17.45
C GLU A 27 -5.73 -3.72 -17.54
N ASP A 28 -6.62 -4.70 -17.39
CA ASP A 28 -8.08 -4.50 -17.32
C ASP A 28 -8.57 -4.27 -15.87
N GLU A 29 -7.66 -4.01 -14.94
CA GLU A 29 -7.97 -3.86 -13.51
C GLU A 29 -8.40 -2.44 -13.14
N GLU A 30 -9.34 -2.33 -12.18
CA GLU A 30 -9.79 -1.04 -11.63
C GLU A 30 -8.90 -0.54 -10.48
N GLU A 31 -8.20 -1.46 -9.80
CA GLU A 31 -7.33 -1.19 -8.66
C GLU A 31 -5.88 -1.60 -8.97
N LEU A 32 -4.91 -0.79 -8.56
CA LEU A 32 -3.48 -1.14 -8.58
C LEU A 32 -2.87 -1.08 -7.18
N PHE A 33 -1.95 -2.01 -6.93
CA PHE A 33 -1.06 -1.93 -5.79
C PHE A 33 0.29 -1.36 -6.23
N VAL A 34 0.68 -0.20 -5.72
CA VAL A 34 1.86 0.53 -6.15
C VAL A 34 2.93 0.48 -5.07
N ILE A 35 4.13 -0.01 -5.38
CA ILE A 35 5.29 0.03 -4.49
C ILE A 35 6.18 1.20 -4.91
N ASP A 36 6.29 2.22 -4.07
CA ASP A 36 7.19 3.35 -4.31
C ASP A 36 8.56 3.12 -3.66
N LEU A 37 9.52 2.61 -4.42
CA LEU A 37 10.88 2.36 -3.94
C LEU A 37 11.65 3.65 -3.64
N ASP A 38 11.35 4.78 -4.31
CA ASP A 38 11.98 6.05 -3.97
C ASP A 38 11.45 6.59 -2.63
N GLY A 39 10.16 6.42 -2.38
CA GLY A 39 9.54 6.69 -1.08
C GLY A 39 10.16 5.83 0.02
N LEU A 40 10.15 4.51 -0.17
CA LEU A 40 10.64 3.55 0.82
C LEU A 40 12.14 3.68 1.13
N ASN A 41 12.98 3.92 0.12
CA ASN A 41 14.44 3.89 0.31
C ASN A 41 15.08 5.27 0.50
N LYS A 42 14.46 6.33 -0.04
CA LYS A 42 15.06 7.68 -0.11
C LYS A 42 14.18 8.74 0.56
N GLY A 43 12.96 8.42 0.98
CA GLY A 43 11.97 9.39 1.44
C GLY A 43 11.53 10.36 0.34
N ALA A 44 11.75 10.00 -0.94
CA ALA A 44 11.53 10.88 -2.09
C ALA A 44 10.35 10.39 -2.93
N TYR A 45 9.13 10.61 -2.44
CA TYR A 45 7.90 10.05 -3.01
C TYR A 45 7.66 10.41 -4.49
N ASN A 46 7.05 9.49 -5.22
CA ASN A 46 6.69 9.59 -6.63
C ASN A 46 5.30 10.23 -6.85
N LEU A 47 5.01 11.33 -6.14
CA LEU A 47 3.70 12.00 -6.12
C LEU A 47 3.14 12.35 -7.51
N LYS A 48 4.00 12.74 -8.46
CA LYS A 48 3.59 13.01 -9.84
C LYS A 48 3.03 11.76 -10.52
N LEU A 49 3.67 10.61 -10.32
CA LEU A 49 3.21 9.34 -10.88
C LEU A 49 1.94 8.86 -10.19
N TYR A 50 1.76 9.14 -8.89
CA TYR A 50 0.50 8.84 -8.20
C TYR A 50 -0.65 9.57 -8.90
N ASN A 51 -0.48 10.86 -9.19
CA ASN A 51 -1.50 11.68 -9.85
C ASN A 51 -1.78 11.22 -11.28
N GLU A 52 -0.77 10.69 -11.98
CA GLU A 52 -0.93 10.14 -13.32
C GLU A 52 -1.68 8.81 -13.30
N LEU A 53 -1.32 7.89 -12.40
CA LEU A 53 -1.97 6.58 -12.25
C LEU A 53 -3.40 6.71 -11.74
N SER A 54 -3.65 7.60 -10.78
CA SER A 54 -4.96 7.80 -10.15
C SER A 54 -6.04 8.34 -11.11
N LYS A 55 -5.67 8.76 -12.32
CA LYS A 55 -6.62 9.15 -13.37
C LYS A 55 -7.31 7.95 -14.02
N PHE A 56 -6.72 6.77 -13.87
CA PHE A 56 -7.15 5.54 -14.54
C PHE A 56 -7.49 4.43 -13.55
N PHE A 57 -6.85 4.42 -12.37
CA PHE A 57 -6.95 3.34 -11.39
C PHE A 57 -7.21 3.90 -9.98
N GLU A 58 -7.90 3.13 -9.14
CA GLU A 58 -7.77 3.30 -7.69
C GLU A 58 -6.40 2.76 -7.27
N ILE A 59 -5.59 3.55 -6.56
CA ILE A 59 -4.22 3.11 -6.21
C ILE A 59 -4.04 2.97 -4.70
N THR A 60 -3.54 1.79 -4.30
CA THR A 60 -3.04 1.53 -2.96
C THR A 60 -1.52 1.66 -2.98
N VAL A 61 -0.96 2.65 -2.27
CA VAL A 61 0.46 3.00 -2.39
C VAL A 61 1.25 2.56 -1.16
N MET A 62 2.24 1.70 -1.36
CA MET A 62 3.23 1.33 -0.36
C MET A 62 4.43 2.28 -0.40
N SER A 63 4.45 3.23 0.54
CA SER A 63 5.51 4.25 0.64
C SER A 63 6.03 4.48 2.07
N PHE A 64 5.37 3.92 3.10
CA PHE A 64 5.72 4.07 4.53
C PHE A 64 6.02 5.52 4.96
N PRO A 65 5.04 6.44 4.87
CA PRO A 65 5.23 7.78 5.38
C PRO A 65 5.52 7.76 6.89
N GLU A 66 6.50 8.56 7.31
CA GLU A 66 6.84 8.73 8.74
C GLU A 66 6.18 9.95 9.37
N ARG A 67 5.70 10.88 8.54
CA ARG A 67 5.09 12.15 8.98
C ARG A 67 3.71 12.31 8.36
N THR A 68 2.82 13.00 9.08
CA THR A 68 1.45 13.25 8.64
C THR A 68 1.41 14.04 7.33
N ALA A 69 2.37 14.94 7.11
CA ALA A 69 2.49 15.68 5.86
C ALA A 69 2.74 14.75 4.66
N ASP A 70 3.60 13.74 4.81
CA ASP A 70 3.92 12.78 3.74
C ASP A 70 2.71 11.89 3.39
N LEU A 71 1.93 11.52 4.41
CA LEU A 71 0.66 10.82 4.23
C LEU A 71 -0.35 11.69 3.46
N VAL A 72 -0.54 12.94 3.89
CA VAL A 72 -1.45 13.90 3.25
C VAL A 72 -1.04 14.14 1.79
N ASP A 73 0.25 14.33 1.53
CA ASP A 73 0.76 14.52 0.17
C ASP A 73 0.47 13.30 -0.72
N SER A 74 0.59 12.08 -0.18
CA SER A 74 0.25 10.85 -0.91
C SER A 74 -1.23 10.80 -1.29
N ILE A 75 -2.12 11.12 -0.35
CA ILE A 75 -3.58 11.12 -0.57
C ILE A 75 -3.99 12.21 -1.56
N VAL A 76 -3.52 13.45 -1.38
CA VAL A 76 -3.79 14.58 -2.27
C VAL A 76 -3.27 14.31 -3.69
N SER A 77 -2.19 13.54 -3.80
CA SER A 77 -1.63 13.12 -5.07
C SER A 77 -2.39 11.96 -5.72
N GLY A 78 -3.48 11.48 -5.12
CA GLY A 78 -4.39 10.50 -5.73
C GLY A 78 -4.31 9.09 -5.16
N ALA A 79 -3.57 8.85 -4.08
CA ALA A 79 -3.60 7.57 -3.40
C ALA A 79 -4.95 7.35 -2.71
N SER A 80 -5.67 6.29 -3.12
CA SER A 80 -6.91 5.86 -2.47
C SER A 80 -6.62 5.26 -1.10
N ARG A 81 -5.51 4.53 -0.98
CA ARG A 81 -5.01 3.95 0.27
C ARG A 81 -3.50 4.10 0.37
N VAL A 82 -2.98 4.20 1.58
CA VAL A 82 -1.52 4.28 1.82
C VAL A 82 -1.09 3.21 2.81
N VAL A 83 -0.05 2.45 2.45
CA VAL A 83 0.55 1.45 3.33
C VAL A 83 1.52 2.12 4.29
N ILE A 84 1.37 1.81 5.57
CA ILE A 84 2.18 2.32 6.68
C ILE A 84 2.93 1.19 7.37
N SER A 85 4.09 1.49 7.95
CA SER A 85 4.87 0.52 8.71
C SER A 85 4.21 0.24 10.07
N SER A 86 4.29 -1.02 10.51
CA SER A 86 3.86 -1.40 11.86
C SER A 86 4.83 -1.00 12.97
N ASN A 87 5.98 -0.43 12.60
CA ASN A 87 6.98 0.08 13.54
C ASN A 87 6.83 1.58 13.81
N LEU A 88 5.81 2.24 13.26
CA LEU A 88 5.51 3.63 13.61
C LEU A 88 5.15 3.76 15.11
N PRO A 89 5.55 4.86 15.78
CA PRO A 89 5.12 5.11 17.15
C PRO A 89 3.59 5.17 17.25
N ASP A 90 3.03 4.69 18.37
CA ASP A 90 1.58 4.65 18.64
C ASP A 90 0.89 6.00 18.36
N ARG A 91 1.54 7.09 18.76
CA ARG A 91 1.06 8.45 18.52
C ARG A 91 0.91 8.72 17.03
N VAL A 92 1.89 8.35 16.22
CA VAL A 92 1.88 8.57 14.76
C VAL A 92 0.79 7.72 14.11
N ILE A 93 0.61 6.46 14.53
CA ILE A 93 -0.48 5.60 14.03
C ILE A 93 -1.84 6.26 14.27
N ARG A 94 -2.08 6.78 15.48
CA ARG A 94 -3.31 7.49 15.82
C ARG A 94 -3.46 8.79 15.04
N ASP A 95 -2.40 9.59 14.95
CA ASP A 95 -2.40 10.83 14.19
C ASP A 95 -2.75 10.56 12.71
N PHE A 96 -2.25 9.47 12.13
CA PHE A 96 -2.57 9.08 10.75
C PHE A 96 -4.04 8.65 10.60
N LEU A 97 -4.57 7.85 11.53
CA LEU A 97 -5.97 7.42 11.53
C LEU A 97 -6.96 8.58 11.74
N THR A 98 -6.53 9.70 12.32
CA THR A 98 -7.36 10.92 12.36
C THR A 98 -7.41 11.67 11.03
N VAL A 99 -6.44 11.44 10.14
CA VAL A 99 -6.42 12.01 8.78
C VAL A 99 -7.28 11.17 7.82
N THR A 100 -7.15 9.85 7.86
CA THR A 100 -7.93 8.95 7.01
C THR A 100 -8.07 7.55 7.63
N GLU A 101 -9.21 6.91 7.37
CA GLU A 101 -9.44 5.49 7.70
C GLU A 101 -8.89 4.54 6.63
N ASP A 102 -8.52 5.07 5.46
CA ASP A 102 -8.02 4.31 4.30
C ASP A 102 -6.51 4.06 4.36
N LEU A 103 -6.06 3.57 5.51
CA LEU A 103 -4.68 3.15 5.74
C LEU A 103 -4.57 1.63 5.68
N VAL A 104 -3.46 1.15 5.13
CA VAL A 104 -3.11 -0.27 5.10
C VAL A 104 -1.92 -0.50 6.03
N MET A 105 -2.08 -1.30 7.07
CA MET A 105 -0.98 -1.61 7.98
C MET A 105 -0.16 -2.80 7.48
N ASN A 106 1.16 -2.69 7.37
CA ASN A 106 2.01 -3.85 7.17
C ASN A 106 1.94 -4.78 8.40
N TYR A 107 1.45 -5.99 8.24
CA TYR A 107 1.14 -6.89 9.36
C TYR A 107 2.37 -7.67 9.85
N ALA A 108 3.30 -6.96 10.49
CA ALA A 108 4.56 -7.51 11.03
C ALA A 108 4.64 -7.40 12.57
N ASN A 109 4.66 -6.19 13.11
CA ASN A 109 4.74 -5.92 14.55
C ASN A 109 3.33 -5.96 15.19
N MET A 110 3.08 -6.98 16.02
CA MET A 110 1.77 -7.20 16.62
C MET A 110 1.31 -6.10 17.59
N SER A 111 2.24 -5.37 18.23
CA SER A 111 1.86 -4.25 19.10
C SER A 111 1.26 -3.12 18.26
N GLY A 112 1.97 -2.68 17.22
CA GLY A 112 1.50 -1.66 16.28
C GLY A 112 0.21 -2.07 15.56
N CYS A 113 0.10 -3.32 15.14
CA CYS A 113 -1.10 -3.84 14.48
C CYS A 113 -2.33 -3.84 15.41
N ARG A 114 -2.16 -4.18 16.70
CA ARG A 114 -3.25 -4.11 17.68
C ARG A 114 -3.72 -2.68 17.90
N ILE A 115 -2.78 -1.75 18.09
CA ILE A 115 -3.12 -0.33 18.22
C ILE A 115 -3.87 0.15 16.98
N PHE A 116 -3.38 -0.18 15.79
CA PHE A 116 -4.05 0.16 14.54
C PHE A 116 -5.49 -0.38 14.51
N SER A 117 -5.69 -1.66 14.81
CA SER A 117 -7.01 -2.30 14.84
C SER A 117 -7.95 -1.69 15.88
N GLU A 118 -7.47 -1.45 17.10
CA GLU A 118 -8.23 -0.84 18.20
C GLU A 118 -8.67 0.60 17.89
N ASN A 119 -7.96 1.28 16.97
CA ASN A 119 -8.29 2.63 16.52
C ASN A 119 -9.05 2.63 15.17
N GLY A 120 -9.64 1.50 14.76
CA GLY A 120 -10.52 1.41 13.59
C GLY A 120 -9.81 1.00 12.29
N GLY A 121 -8.50 0.78 12.33
CA GLY A 121 -7.74 0.27 11.20
C GLY A 121 -8.21 -1.12 10.75
N LYS A 122 -8.50 -1.26 9.46
CA LYS A 122 -9.19 -2.44 8.91
C LYS A 122 -8.57 -3.02 7.63
N TYR A 123 -7.51 -2.40 7.11
CA TYR A 123 -6.80 -2.91 5.94
C TYR A 123 -5.38 -3.31 6.30
N TYR A 124 -4.91 -4.43 5.75
CA TYR A 124 -3.58 -4.97 6.04
C TYR A 124 -2.84 -5.40 4.79
N LEU A 125 -1.51 -5.32 4.84
CA LEU A 125 -0.60 -5.97 3.91
C LEU A 125 0.07 -7.13 4.66
N SER A 126 0.00 -8.36 4.16
CA SER A 126 0.57 -9.52 4.86
C SER A 126 0.99 -10.64 3.92
N ASN A 127 1.88 -11.52 4.38
CA ASN A 127 2.17 -12.81 3.76
C ASN A 127 1.59 -14.00 4.55
N ARG A 128 0.85 -13.72 5.61
CA ARG A 128 0.30 -14.70 6.54
C ARG A 128 -1.16 -14.35 6.85
N MET A 129 -1.83 -15.25 7.56
CA MET A 129 -3.17 -14.96 8.04
C MET A 129 -3.13 -13.85 9.10
N VAL A 130 -4.02 -12.88 8.93
CA VAL A 130 -4.32 -11.84 9.92
C VAL A 130 -5.34 -12.39 10.91
N ASP A 131 -5.01 -12.31 12.20
CA ASP A 131 -5.86 -12.74 13.33
C ASP A 131 -6.65 -11.59 14.00
N LEU A 132 -6.53 -10.37 13.47
CA LEU A 132 -7.27 -9.18 13.89
C LEU A 132 -8.51 -8.97 13.01
N PRO A 133 -9.49 -8.17 13.44
CA PRO A 133 -10.57 -7.72 12.56
C PRO A 133 -10.03 -6.98 11.33
N PHE A 134 -10.50 -7.36 10.14
CA PHE A 134 -10.12 -6.73 8.87
C PHE A 134 -11.30 -6.70 7.89
N GLU A 135 -11.23 -5.78 6.94
CA GLU A 135 -12.10 -5.69 5.77
C GLU A 135 -11.39 -6.23 4.51
N LYS A 136 -10.15 -5.78 4.25
CA LYS A 136 -9.31 -6.24 3.13
C LYS A 136 -7.88 -6.53 3.60
N VAL A 137 -7.29 -7.61 3.09
CA VAL A 137 -5.89 -7.98 3.27
C VAL A 137 -5.25 -8.15 1.90
N TYR A 138 -4.25 -7.33 1.60
CA TYR A 138 -3.38 -7.53 0.45
C TYR A 138 -2.35 -8.62 0.81
N LEU A 139 -2.45 -9.76 0.16
CA LEU A 139 -1.63 -10.94 0.40
C LEU A 139 -0.44 -10.96 -0.57
N TYR A 140 0.77 -10.80 -0.06
CA TYR A 140 2.00 -10.99 -0.84
C TYR A 140 2.61 -12.36 -0.57
N ARG A 141 3.08 -13.06 -1.61
CA ARG A 141 3.77 -14.36 -1.51
C ARG A 141 3.01 -15.44 -0.71
N GLY A 142 1.69 -15.47 -0.83
CA GLY A 142 0.83 -16.48 -0.20
C GLY A 142 -0.25 -16.96 -1.15
N ALA A 143 -0.71 -18.19 -0.92
CA ALA A 143 -1.87 -18.77 -1.60
C ALA A 143 -2.93 -19.09 -0.54
N LEU A 144 -3.74 -18.10 -0.20
CA LEU A 144 -4.86 -18.24 0.73
C LEU A 144 -6.12 -17.77 0.05
N GLU A 145 -7.03 -18.70 -0.22
CA GLU A 145 -8.38 -18.37 -0.69
C GLU A 145 -9.30 -18.19 0.52
N LYS A 146 -9.40 -16.94 0.99
CA LYS A 146 -10.30 -16.55 2.07
C LYS A 146 -10.96 -15.23 1.72
N LYS A 147 -12.24 -15.09 2.05
CA LYS A 147 -12.97 -13.82 1.86
C LYS A 147 -12.22 -12.66 2.52
N GLY A 148 -12.08 -11.56 1.79
CA GLY A 148 -11.35 -10.36 2.22
C GLY A 148 -9.85 -10.41 1.94
N TYR A 149 -9.30 -11.51 1.41
CA TYR A 149 -7.92 -11.57 0.95
C TYR A 149 -7.85 -11.31 -0.56
N VAL A 150 -6.94 -10.44 -0.95
CA VAL A 150 -6.65 -10.06 -2.34
C VAL A 150 -5.19 -10.40 -2.61
N VAL A 151 -4.92 -11.21 -3.62
CA VAL A 151 -3.54 -11.63 -3.94
C VAL A 151 -2.86 -10.56 -4.78
N LEU A 152 -1.67 -10.15 -4.36
CA LEU A 152 -0.84 -9.23 -5.13
C LEU A 152 -0.05 -9.96 -6.21
N GLU A 153 -0.46 -9.79 -7.46
CA GLU A 153 0.23 -10.37 -8.61
C GLU A 153 1.47 -9.53 -8.95
N GLY A 154 2.62 -10.17 -9.13
CA GLY A 154 3.86 -9.46 -9.49
C GLY A 154 4.52 -8.74 -8.32
N PHE A 155 4.13 -9.04 -7.07
CA PHE A 155 4.83 -8.49 -5.90
C PHE A 155 6.31 -8.91 -5.90
N PRO A 156 7.28 -7.98 -5.86
CA PRO A 156 8.67 -8.33 -6.14
C PRO A 156 9.32 -9.21 -5.07
N ASP A 157 10.11 -10.20 -5.48
CA ASP A 157 10.78 -11.16 -4.58
C ASP A 157 11.92 -10.56 -3.73
N PHE A 158 12.47 -9.42 -4.15
CA PHE A 158 13.50 -8.72 -3.39
C PHE A 158 12.93 -7.89 -2.22
N MET A 159 11.61 -7.67 -2.18
CA MET A 159 11.01 -6.90 -1.09
C MET A 159 11.18 -7.64 0.24
N PRO A 160 11.70 -7.00 1.29
CA PRO A 160 11.74 -7.52 2.64
C PRO A 160 10.36 -7.97 3.11
N THR A 161 10.32 -9.09 3.82
CA THR A 161 9.10 -9.63 4.45
C THR A 161 8.80 -8.98 5.80
N GLU A 162 9.74 -8.16 6.31
CA GLU A 162 9.66 -7.52 7.62
C GLU A 162 10.07 -6.06 7.47
N TYR A 163 9.08 -5.17 7.58
CA TYR A 163 9.22 -3.70 7.60
C TYR A 163 8.35 -3.11 8.71
#